data_AF-A0A1G2ZZN1-F1
#
_entry.id   AF-A0A1G2ZZN1-F1
#
_cell.length_a   1.000
_cell.length_b   1.000
_cell.length_c   1.000
_cell.angle_alpha   90.00
_cell.angle_beta   90.00
_cell.angle_gamma   90.00
#
_symmetry.space_group_name_H-M   'P 1'
#
loop_
_entity.id
_entity.type
_entity.pdbx_description
1 polymer ?
#
loop_
_entity_poly.entity_id
_entity_poly.type
_entity_poly.pdbx_seq_one_letter_code
_entity_poly.pdbx_strand_id
1 'polypeptide(L)' 'MNAVKELAVQAGYKKLLVETYDSPTFEKARHFYRARGFLQTGRVDNYLPDGSAMIVFTMHISE' A
#
# COMPACT_ATOMS: atom_id res chain seq x y z
N MET A 1 12.36 -1.57 -1.15
CA MET A 1 11.16 -2.44 -1.09
C MET A 1 11.51 -3.92 -1.10
N ASN A 2 12.48 -4.37 -1.91
CA ASN A 2 12.95 -5.76 -1.88
C ASN A 2 13.47 -6.19 -0.50
N ALA A 3 14.34 -5.39 0.13
CA ALA A 3 14.83 -5.68 1.49
C ALA A 3 13.69 -5.82 2.53
N VAL A 4 12.65 -4.99 2.45
CA VAL A 4 11.47 -5.10 3.35
C VAL A 4 10.70 -6.38 3.09
N LYS A 5 10.50 -6.74 1.81
CA LYS A 5 9.83 -7.99 1.42
C LYS A 5 10.63 -9.20 1.90
N GLU A 6 11.95 -9.22 1.71
CA GLU A 6 12.84 -10.30 2.14
C GLU A 6 12.77 -10.50 3.66
N LEU A 7 12.89 -9.42 4.43
CA LEU A 7 12.74 -9.47 5.89
C LEU A 7 11.36 -10.00 6.31
N ALA A 8 10.30 -9.57 5.62
CA ALA A 8 8.95 -10.00 5.95
C ALA A 8 8.73 -11.49 5.65
N VAL A 9 9.30 -12.00 4.55
CA VAL A 9 9.29 -13.43 4.23
C VAL A 9 10.06 -14.24 5.26
N GLN A 10 11.26 -13.78 5.65
CA GLN A 10 12.07 -14.44 6.68
C GLN A 10 11.35 -14.49 8.04
N ALA A 11 10.56 -13.46 8.36
CA ALA A 11 9.74 -13.41 9.56
C ALA A 11 8.43 -14.24 9.46
N GLY A 12 8.15 -14.88 8.32
CA GLY A 12 6.96 -15.70 8.12
C GLY A 12 5.67 -14.93 7.83
N TYR A 13 5.75 -13.63 7.51
CA TYR A 13 4.57 -12.85 7.13
C TYR A 13 4.06 -13.24 5.74
N LYS A 14 2.73 -13.13 5.58
CA LYS A 14 2.01 -13.55 4.36
C LYS A 14 1.66 -12.39 3.43
N LYS A 15 1.53 -11.18 3.99
CA LYS A 15 1.08 -9.98 3.29
C LYS A 15 1.85 -8.75 3.75
N LEU A 16 2.05 -7.82 2.83
CA LEU A 16 2.44 -6.44 3.14
C LEU A 16 1.24 -5.53 2.89
N LEU A 17 0.96 -4.63 3.82
CA LEU A 17 -0.02 -3.56 3.64
C LEU A 17 0.69 -2.21 3.64
N VAL A 18 0.21 -1.29 2.82
CA VAL A 18 0.64 0.10 2.87
C VAL A 18 -0.55 1.03 2.66
N GLU A 19 -0.56 2.12 3.41
CA GLU A 19 -1.58 3.14 3.36
C GLU A 19 -1.05 4.38 2.65
N THR A 20 -1.92 5.02 1.89
CA THR A 20 -1.66 6.31 1.25
C THR A 20 -2.99 7.04 1.07
N TYR A 21 -2.98 8.24 0.52
CA TYR A 21 -4.18 9.06 0.39
C TYR A 21 -4.51 9.28 -1.08
N ASP A 22 -5.75 9.61 -1.42
CA ASP A 22 -6.16 9.87 -2.81
C ASP A 22 -5.82 11.29 -3.31
N SER A 23 -5.41 12.20 -2.41
CA SER A 23 -4.93 13.54 -2.74
C SER A 23 -3.84 13.52 -3.83
N PRO A 24 -3.80 14.49 -4.76
CA PRO A 24 -2.81 14.57 -5.84
C PRO A 24 -1.35 14.50 -5.36
N THR A 25 -1.07 15.02 -4.17
CA THR A 25 0.25 14.96 -3.51
C THR A 25 0.82 13.55 -3.45
N PHE A 26 -0.03 12.53 -3.30
CA PHE A 26 0.36 11.14 -3.12
C PHE A 26 0.29 10.30 -4.40
N GLU A 27 0.03 10.91 -5.56
CA GLU A 27 -0.10 10.18 -6.83
C GLU A 27 1.14 9.36 -7.17
N LYS A 28 2.33 9.95 -6.98
CA LYS A 28 3.61 9.26 -7.20
C LYS A 28 3.76 8.02 -6.31
N ALA A 29 3.32 8.09 -5.06
CA ALA A 29 3.34 6.96 -4.14
C ALA A 29 2.38 5.85 -4.59
N ARG A 30 1.13 6.20 -4.94
CA ARG A 30 0.16 5.25 -5.50
C ARG A 30 0.69 4.55 -6.74
N HIS A 31 1.31 5.30 -7.65
CA HIS A 31 1.94 4.73 -8.85
C HIS A 31 3.10 3.80 -8.50
N PHE A 32 3.98 4.20 -7.58
CA PHE A 32 5.11 3.40 -7.11
C PHE A 32 4.70 2.03 -6.56
N TYR A 33 3.61 1.97 -5.78
CA TYR A 33 3.10 0.73 -5.21
C TYR A 33 2.47 -0.17 -6.28
N ARG A 34 1.61 0.38 -7.15
CA ARG A 34 1.01 -0.37 -8.27
C ARG A 34 2.07 -0.98 -9.18
N ALA A 35 3.10 -0.20 -9.53
CA ALA A 35 4.22 -0.66 -10.35
C ALA A 35 5.02 -1.81 -9.72
N ARG A 36 4.89 -2.05 -8.42
CA ARG A 36 5.55 -3.15 -7.71
C ARG A 36 4.66 -4.36 -7.47
N GLY A 37 3.41 -4.33 -7.94
CA GLY A 37 2.46 -5.44 -7.78
C GLY A 37 1.60 -5.34 -6.52
N PHE A 38 1.56 -4.17 -5.87
CA PHE A 38 0.53 -3.93 -4.85
C PHE A 38 -0.83 -3.71 -5.52
N LEU A 39 -1.87 -4.31 -4.94
CA LEU A 39 -3.26 -4.17 -5.34
C LEU A 39 -4.03 -3.37 -4.30
N GLN A 40 -4.94 -2.50 -4.73
CA GLN A 40 -5.80 -1.80 -3.78
C GLN A 40 -6.73 -2.82 -3.12
N THR A 41 -6.74 -2.85 -1.78
CA THR A 41 -7.55 -3.79 -0.98
C THR A 41 -8.58 -3.09 -0.10
N GLY A 42 -8.45 -1.78 0.09
CA GLY A 42 -9.33 -1.03 0.96
C GLY A 42 -9.35 0.45 0.61
N ARG A 43 -10.43 1.11 1.01
CA ARG A 43 -10.63 2.55 0.90
C ARG A 43 -11.47 3.02 2.08
N VAL A 44 -11.08 4.14 2.68
CA VAL A 44 -11.86 4.84 3.71
C VAL A 44 -12.09 6.26 3.22
N ASP A 45 -13.33 6.56 2.84
CA ASP A 45 -13.70 7.88 2.33
C ASP A 45 -13.64 8.96 3.42
N ASN A 46 -13.37 10.20 3.01
CA ASN A 46 -13.30 11.37 3.90
C ASN A 46 -12.37 11.15 5.12
N TYR A 47 -11.24 10.49 4.91
CA TYR A 47 -10.31 10.15 5.99
C TYR A 47 -9.48 11.36 6.44
N LEU A 48 -9.08 12.21 5.50
CA LEU A 48 -8.36 13.45 5.77
C LEU A 48 -9.33 14.65 5.86
N PRO A 49 -8.93 15.74 6.56
CA PRO A 49 -9.76 16.95 6.70
C PRO A 49 -10.12 17.64 5.38
N ASP A 50 -9.32 17.44 4.33
CA ASP A 50 -9.57 17.97 2.99
C ASP A 50 -10.55 17.10 2.16
N GLY A 51 -11.12 16.05 2.78
CA GLY A 51 -12.01 15.09 2.13
C GLY A 51 -11.28 13.94 1.43
N SER A 52 -9.95 13.94 1.38
CA SER A 52 -9.22 12.85 0.73
C SER A 52 -9.40 11.53 1.46
N ALA A 53 -9.62 10.47 0.67
CA ALA A 53 -9.74 9.13 1.20
C ALA A 53 -8.38 8.51 1.51
N MET A 54 -8.34 7.64 2.51
CA MET A 54 -7.24 6.69 2.68
C MET A 54 -7.44 5.53 1.71
N ILE A 55 -6.35 5.11 1.07
CA ILE A 55 -6.26 3.97 0.16
C ILE A 55 -5.30 2.96 0.76
N VAL A 56 -5.78 1.74 0.97
CA VAL A 56 -4.98 0.63 1.48
C VAL A 56 -4.60 -0.27 0.31
N PHE A 57 -3.31 -0.53 0.17
CA PHE A 57 -2.74 -1.45 -0.80
C PHE A 57 -2.23 -2.71 -0.11
N THR A 58 -2.35 -3.86 -0.76
CA THR A 58 -1.82 -5.16 -0.29
C THR A 58 -0.91 -5.80 -1.33
N MET A 59 0.08 -6.54 -0.87
CA MET A 59 0.87 -7.46 -1.68
C MET A 59 0.98 -8.80 -0.93
N HIS A 60 0.66 -9.89 -1.61
CA HIS A 60 0.97 -11.23 -1.11
C HIS A 60 2.47 -11.49 -1.29
N ILE A 61 3.14 -11.96 -0.23
CA ILE A 61 4.60 -12.12 -0.21
C ILE A 61 5.07 -13.55 0.08
N SER A 62 4.15 -14.48 0.32
CA SER A 62 4.46 -15.91 0.33
C SER A 62 3.40 -16.69 -0.45
N GLU A 63 3.77 -17.90 -0.84
CA GLU A 63 2.82 -18.96 -1.19
C GLU A 63 2.09 -19.47 0.06
#